data_AF-A0A075FUT3-F1
#
_entry.id   AF-A0A075FUT3-F1
#
_cell.length_a   1.000
_cell.length_b   1.000
_cell.length_c   1.000
_cell.angle_alpha   90.00
_cell.angle_beta   90.00
_cell.angle_gamma   90.00
#
_symmetry.space_group_name_H-M   'P 1'
#
loop_
_entity.id
_entity.type
_entity.pdbx_description
1 polymer ?
#
loop_
_entity_poly.entity_id
_entity_poly.type
_entity_poly.pdbx_seq_one_letter_code
_entity_poly.pdbx_strand_id
1 'polypeptide(L)'
;MASKKGIGVTIAILVGVVAASFLVYLIPENNDMKLVVSDFEKQLDDIDERTLMLSMGIEKSFDDLINHKLSPEEYFITAGVTQSQVNSLIIELTLSGAPQEWTASYKTYTDALKILNEQIRESVVVANLMKDNDNSDYVNEIISKIHELRAELLTLIEKSNNLRP
;
A
#
# COMPACT_ATOMS: atom_id res chain seq x y z
N MET A 1 8.34 22.10 30.05
CA MET A 1 9.36 21.11 29.61
C MET A 1 8.63 19.85 29.21
N ALA A 2 8.53 19.56 27.90
CA ALA A 2 7.94 18.31 27.45
C ALA A 2 8.83 17.14 27.93
N SER A 3 8.27 16.25 28.75
CA SER A 3 8.95 15.03 29.20
C SER A 3 9.20 14.12 28.01
N LYS A 4 10.36 13.45 27.93
CA LYS A 4 10.66 12.43 26.90
C LYS A 4 9.55 11.37 26.78
N LYS A 5 8.85 11.08 27.89
CA LYS A 5 7.71 10.16 27.93
C LYS A 5 6.45 10.74 27.25
N GLY A 6 6.26 12.06 27.32
CA GLY A 6 5.14 12.74 26.67
C GLY A 6 5.30 12.80 25.15
N ILE A 7 6.52 13.04 24.66
CA ILE A 7 6.82 13.08 23.22
C ILE A 7 6.55 11.71 22.58
N GLY A 8 7.04 10.62 23.17
CA GLY A 8 6.82 9.27 22.64
C GLY A 8 5.34 8.85 22.57
N VAL A 9 4.52 9.24 23.56
CA VAL A 9 3.08 8.96 23.55
C VAL A 9 2.37 9.77 22.46
N THR A 10 2.74 11.03 22.27
CA THR A 10 2.16 11.88 21.22
C THR A 10 2.49 11.35 19.83
N ILE A 11 3.73 10.93 19.58
CA ILE A 11 4.15 10.32 18.30
C ILE A 11 3.36 9.03 18.04
N ALA A 12 3.24 8.14 19.03
CA ALA A 12 2.50 6.89 18.87
C ALA A 12 1.01 7.10 18.52
N ILE A 13 0.37 8.11 19.13
CA ILE A 13 -1.02 8.46 18.83
C ILE A 13 -1.13 9.04 17.41
N LEU A 14 -0.23 9.94 17.01
CA LEU A 14 -0.20 10.53 15.67
C LEU A 14 -0.01 9.47 14.59
N VAL A 15 0.97 8.59 14.76
CA VAL A 15 1.20 7.43 13.88
C VAL A 15 -0.06 6.59 13.77
N GLY A 16 -0.71 6.27 14.90
CA GLY A 16 -1.95 5.48 14.94
C GLY A 16 -3.12 6.14 14.21
N VAL A 17 -3.37 7.43 14.41
CA VAL A 17 -4.49 8.16 13.80
C VAL A 17 -4.29 8.36 12.30
N VAL A 18 -3.08 8.73 11.88
CA VAL A 18 -2.74 8.92 10.46
C VAL A 18 -2.85 7.59 9.71
N ALA A 19 -2.28 6.52 10.27
CA ALA A 19 -2.38 5.18 9.72
C ALA A 19 -3.85 4.72 9.61
N ALA A 20 -4.68 4.98 10.62
CA ALA A 20 -6.09 4.59 10.63
C ALA A 20 -6.94 5.38 9.63
N SER A 21 -6.60 6.64 9.36
CA SER A 21 -7.36 7.49 8.40
C SER A 21 -7.25 6.98 6.97
N PHE A 22 -6.17 6.26 6.65
CA PHE A 22 -5.96 5.59 5.38
C PHE A 22 -6.60 4.19 5.31
N LEU A 23 -7.32 3.72 6.35
CA LEU A 23 -7.97 2.38 6.39
C LEU A 23 -9.43 2.37 5.93
N VAL A 24 -10.03 3.51 5.56
CA VAL A 24 -11.49 3.64 5.38
C VAL A 24 -12.06 2.82 4.21
N TYR A 25 -11.24 2.15 3.39
CA TYR A 25 -11.72 1.51 2.15
C TYR A 25 -11.23 0.06 1.90
N LEU A 26 -11.35 -0.83 2.89
CA LEU A 26 -10.78 -2.20 2.77
C LEU A 26 -11.74 -3.38 2.75
N ILE A 27 -13.06 -3.20 2.68
CA ILE A 27 -13.97 -4.35 2.56
C ILE A 27 -15.06 -4.06 1.54
N PRO A 28 -15.07 -4.71 0.36
CA PRO A 28 -16.25 -4.70 -0.49
C PRO A 28 -17.42 -5.26 0.33
N GLU A 29 -18.45 -4.44 0.50
CA GLU A 29 -19.71 -4.83 1.12
C GLU A 29 -20.20 -6.09 0.40
N ASN A 30 -20.45 -7.17 1.14
CA ASN A 30 -20.77 -8.50 0.61
C ASN A 30 -22.03 -8.43 -0.26
N ASN A 31 -21.84 -8.12 -1.54
CA ASN A 31 -22.87 -8.01 -2.54
C ASN A 31 -22.61 -9.10 -3.58
N ASP A 32 -23.68 -9.70 -4.10
CA ASP A 32 -23.61 -10.78 -5.11
C ASP A 32 -23.08 -10.30 -6.47
N MET A 33 -22.40 -9.15 -6.55
CA MET A 33 -21.80 -8.63 -7.78
C MET A 33 -20.57 -9.45 -8.16
N LYS A 34 -20.63 -10.07 -9.33
CA LYS A 34 -19.48 -10.70 -9.99
C LYS A 34 -19.12 -9.90 -11.24
N LEU A 35 -17.87 -9.49 -11.35
CA LEU A 35 -17.31 -9.01 -12.61
C LEU A 35 -17.16 -10.21 -13.55
N VAL A 36 -17.71 -10.11 -14.75
CA VAL A 36 -17.58 -11.18 -15.76
C VAL A 36 -16.20 -11.07 -16.39
N VAL A 37 -15.33 -12.00 -16.01
CA VAL A 37 -13.98 -12.14 -16.57
C VAL A 37 -13.95 -13.40 -17.43
N SER A 38 -13.55 -13.25 -18.69
CA SER A 38 -13.42 -14.37 -19.64
C SER A 38 -11.98 -14.88 -19.76
N ASP A 39 -10.99 -14.06 -19.39
CA ASP A 39 -9.56 -14.35 -19.51
C ASP A 39 -8.85 -13.93 -18.21
N PHE A 40 -8.70 -14.90 -17.31
CA PHE A 40 -8.11 -14.69 -15.98
C PHE A 40 -6.59 -14.49 -16.04
N GLU A 41 -5.92 -15.09 -17.02
CA GLU A 41 -4.49 -14.88 -17.22
C GLU A 41 -4.22 -13.43 -17.62
N LYS A 42 -4.91 -12.97 -18.66
CA LYS A 42 -4.79 -11.59 -19.13
C LYS A 42 -5.22 -10.59 -18.07
N GLN A 43 -6.30 -10.87 -17.32
CA GLN A 43 -6.71 -9.99 -16.23
C GLN A 43 -5.58 -9.84 -15.20
N LEU A 44 -4.95 -10.95 -14.80
CA LEU A 44 -3.87 -10.89 -13.82
C LEU A 44 -2.63 -10.19 -14.38
N ASP A 45 -2.32 -10.33 -15.66
CA ASP A 45 -1.25 -9.57 -16.34
C ASP A 45 -1.53 -8.06 -16.37
N ASP A 46 -2.75 -7.66 -16.71
CA ASP A 46 -3.17 -6.26 -16.72
C ASP A 46 -3.09 -5.66 -15.30
N ILE A 47 -3.45 -6.44 -14.28
CA ILE A 47 -3.33 -6.05 -12.87
C ILE A 47 -1.87 -5.97 -12.45
N ASP A 48 -1.02 -6.88 -12.93
CA ASP A 48 0.40 -6.88 -12.64
C ASP A 48 1.10 -5.64 -13.16
N GLU A 49 0.85 -5.27 -14.42
CA GLU A 49 1.40 -4.06 -15.03
C GLU A 49 0.99 -2.80 -14.23
N ARG A 50 -0.30 -2.70 -13.87
CA ARG A 50 -0.81 -1.57 -13.06
C ARG A 50 -0.20 -1.56 -11.66
N THR A 51 -0.04 -2.71 -11.03
CA THR A 51 0.57 -2.84 -9.70
C THR A 51 2.01 -2.35 -9.70
N LEU A 52 2.80 -2.78 -10.68
CA LEU A 52 4.18 -2.34 -10.85
C LEU A 52 4.25 -0.83 -11.13
N MET A 53 3.38 -0.30 -12.00
CA MET A 53 3.31 1.13 -12.27
C MET A 53 3.02 1.94 -11.00
N LEU A 54 2.02 1.53 -10.20
CA LEU A 54 1.66 2.18 -8.95
C LEU A 54 2.79 2.08 -7.91
N SER A 55 3.41 0.91 -7.77
CA SER A 55 4.51 0.67 -6.83
C SER A 55 5.75 1.50 -7.15
N MET A 56 6.14 1.59 -8.43
CA MET A 56 7.23 2.46 -8.87
C MET A 56 6.88 3.94 -8.71
N GLY A 57 5.65 4.34 -9.02
CA GLY A 57 5.18 5.72 -8.89
C GLY A 57 5.22 6.21 -7.45
N ILE A 58 4.72 5.41 -6.50
CA ILE A 58 4.74 5.78 -5.09
C ILE A 58 6.16 5.76 -4.51
N GLU A 59 6.99 4.78 -4.86
CA GLU A 59 8.38 4.75 -4.41
C GLU A 59 9.14 5.98 -4.88
N LYS A 60 9.02 6.36 -6.15
CA LYS A 60 9.63 7.57 -6.68
C LYS A 60 9.15 8.81 -5.91
N SER A 61 7.85 8.91 -5.67
CA SER A 61 7.26 10.04 -4.92
C SER A 61 7.75 10.07 -3.48
N PHE A 62 7.98 8.91 -2.88
CA PHE A 62 8.53 8.78 -1.54
C PHE A 62 10.02 9.19 -1.50
N ASP A 63 10.81 8.78 -2.50
CA ASP A 63 12.19 9.25 -2.67
C ASP A 63 12.24 10.78 -2.84
N ASP A 64 11.34 11.35 -3.63
CA ASP A 64 11.25 12.80 -3.80
C ASP A 64 10.84 13.51 -2.49
N LEU A 65 9.97 12.90 -1.67
CA LEU A 65 9.63 13.40 -0.34
C LEU A 65 10.84 13.42 0.60
N ILE A 66 11.54 12.28 0.77
CA ILE A 66 12.68 12.18 1.69
C ILE A 66 13.85 13.09 1.28
N ASN A 67 13.98 13.37 -0.02
CA ASN A 67 14.98 14.29 -0.57
C ASN A 67 14.49 15.75 -0.63
N HIS A 68 13.35 16.07 -0.01
CA HIS A 68 12.75 17.42 0.03
C HIS A 68 12.45 18.03 -1.36
N LYS A 69 12.24 17.19 -2.38
CA LYS A 69 11.82 17.58 -3.73
C LYS A 69 10.29 17.59 -3.88
N LEU A 70 9.58 16.97 -2.95
CA LEU A 70 8.12 16.92 -2.84
C LEU A 70 7.72 17.30 -1.42
N SER A 71 6.72 18.17 -1.26
CA SER A 71 6.22 18.52 0.08
C SER A 71 5.41 17.36 0.70
N PRO A 72 5.34 17.26 2.04
CA PRO A 72 4.44 16.31 2.71
C PRO A 72 2.98 16.43 2.24
N GLU A 73 2.49 17.65 2.01
CA GLU A 73 1.13 17.89 1.52
C GLU A 73 0.88 17.33 0.13
N GLU A 74 1.81 17.55 -0.81
CA GLU A 74 1.74 16.96 -2.15
C GLU A 74 1.86 15.43 -2.09
N TYR A 75 2.70 14.92 -1.19
CA TYR A 75 2.84 13.48 -0.99
C TYR A 75 1.54 12.84 -0.50
N PHE A 76 0.81 13.47 0.44
CA PHE A 76 -0.47 12.96 0.92
C PHE A 76 -1.50 12.79 -0.21
N ILE A 77 -1.52 13.72 -1.16
CA ILE A 77 -2.41 13.65 -2.33
C ILE A 77 -2.01 12.46 -3.21
N THR A 78 -0.73 12.34 -3.54
CA THR A 78 -0.21 11.24 -4.37
C THR A 78 -0.45 9.88 -3.73
N ALA A 79 -0.17 9.75 -2.42
CA ALA A 79 -0.41 8.55 -1.65
C ALA A 79 -1.90 8.18 -1.60
N GLY A 80 -2.79 9.16 -1.37
CA GLY A 80 -4.23 8.94 -1.33
C GLY A 80 -4.79 8.47 -2.68
N VAL A 81 -4.37 9.09 -3.79
CA VAL A 81 -4.76 8.67 -5.14
C VAL A 81 -4.27 7.25 -5.44
N THR A 82 -2.99 6.98 -5.16
CA THR A 82 -2.40 5.65 -5.40
C THR A 82 -3.13 4.58 -4.59
N GLN A 83 -3.41 4.83 -3.31
CA GLN A 83 -4.15 3.90 -2.45
C GLN A 83 -5.54 3.60 -3.01
N SER A 84 -6.26 4.62 -3.49
CA SER A 84 -7.57 4.43 -4.12
C SER A 84 -7.50 3.53 -5.36
N GLN A 85 -6.43 3.64 -6.15
CA GLN A 85 -6.20 2.79 -7.32
C GLN A 85 -5.87 1.36 -6.91
N VAL A 86 -5.01 1.16 -5.89
CA VAL A 86 -4.70 -0.16 -5.34
C VAL A 86 -5.96 -0.85 -4.81
N ASN A 87 -6.81 -0.13 -4.08
CA ASN A 87 -8.09 -0.65 -3.59
C ASN A 87 -9.02 -1.09 -4.74
N SER A 88 -9.01 -0.36 -5.85
CA SER A 88 -9.78 -0.72 -7.04
C SER A 88 -9.29 -2.03 -7.65
N LEU A 89 -7.98 -2.27 -7.69
CA LEU A 89 -7.40 -3.55 -8.14
C LEU A 89 -7.77 -4.71 -7.20
N ILE A 90 -7.78 -4.47 -5.88
CA ILE A 90 -8.22 -5.47 -4.89
C ILE A 90 -9.69 -5.86 -5.13
N ILE A 91 -10.56 -4.88 -5.38
CA ILE A 91 -11.97 -5.12 -5.70
C ILE A 91 -12.10 -5.90 -7.01
N GLU A 92 -11.34 -5.53 -8.03
CA GLU A 92 -11.34 -6.21 -9.33
C GLU A 92 -11.00 -7.71 -9.20
N LEU A 93 -9.95 -8.06 -8.45
CA LEU A 93 -9.60 -9.45 -8.16
C LEU A 93 -10.67 -10.16 -7.32
N THR A 94 -11.17 -9.50 -6.27
CA THR A 94 -12.10 -10.11 -5.32
C THR A 94 -13.45 -10.43 -5.97
N LEU A 95 -13.93 -9.56 -6.87
CA LEU A 95 -15.21 -9.71 -7.55
C LEU A 95 -15.11 -10.45 -8.90
N SER A 96 -13.90 -10.82 -9.34
CA SER A 96 -13.66 -11.50 -10.63
C SER A 96 -14.36 -12.86 -10.79
N GLY A 97 -14.73 -13.50 -9.67
CA GLY A 97 -15.31 -14.85 -9.69
C GLY A 97 -14.36 -15.92 -10.22
N ALA A 98 -13.04 -15.75 -10.01
CA ALA A 98 -12.01 -16.68 -10.47
C ALA A 98 -12.32 -18.15 -10.11
N PRO A 99 -12.13 -19.09 -11.05
CA PRO A 99 -12.37 -20.50 -10.82
C PRO A 99 -11.32 -21.10 -9.85
N GLN A 100 -11.55 -22.33 -9.42
CA GLN A 100 -10.76 -22.98 -8.37
C GLN A 100 -9.26 -23.05 -8.69
N GLU A 101 -8.90 -23.32 -9.94
CA GLU A 101 -7.49 -23.37 -10.41
C GLU A 101 -6.75 -22.04 -10.24
N TRP A 102 -7.43 -20.90 -10.40
CA TRP A 102 -6.84 -19.57 -10.27
C TRP A 102 -6.87 -19.01 -8.84
N THR A 103 -7.63 -19.63 -7.94
CA THR A 103 -7.91 -19.11 -6.59
C THR A 103 -6.63 -18.86 -5.79
N ALA A 104 -5.64 -19.76 -5.86
CA ALA A 104 -4.39 -19.61 -5.10
C ALA A 104 -3.55 -18.42 -5.60
N SER A 105 -3.46 -18.25 -6.92
CA SER A 105 -2.79 -17.11 -7.55
C SER A 105 -3.50 -15.80 -7.17
N TYR A 106 -4.79 -15.68 -7.45
CA TYR A 106 -5.58 -14.46 -7.17
C TYR A 106 -5.55 -14.05 -5.70
N LYS A 107 -5.65 -15.01 -4.78
CA LYS A 107 -5.52 -14.73 -3.35
C LYS A 107 -4.13 -14.18 -3.01
N THR A 108 -3.08 -14.81 -3.54
CA THR A 108 -1.70 -14.37 -3.28
C THR A 108 -1.45 -12.98 -3.85
N TYR A 109 -1.96 -12.68 -5.05
CA TYR A 109 -1.87 -11.34 -5.65
C TYR A 109 -2.65 -10.29 -4.85
N THR A 110 -3.84 -10.65 -4.36
CA THR A 110 -4.63 -9.78 -3.47
C THR A 110 -3.86 -9.47 -2.18
N ASP A 111 -3.16 -10.45 -1.62
CA ASP A 111 -2.31 -10.26 -0.45
C ASP A 111 -1.10 -9.35 -0.78
N ALA A 112 -0.54 -9.42 -1.99
CA ALA A 112 0.49 -8.50 -2.47
C ALA A 112 -0.02 -7.04 -2.52
N LEU A 113 -1.22 -6.80 -3.07
CA LEU A 113 -1.84 -5.47 -3.10
C LEU A 113 -2.10 -4.90 -1.70
N LYS A 114 -2.41 -5.74 -0.71
CA LYS A 114 -2.53 -5.30 0.70
C LYS A 114 -1.18 -4.84 1.27
N ILE A 115 -0.09 -5.51 0.92
CA ILE A 115 1.26 -5.08 1.32
C ILE A 115 1.60 -3.73 0.69
N LEU A 116 1.25 -3.49 -0.59
CA LEU A 116 1.41 -2.17 -1.21
C LEU A 116 0.61 -1.07 -0.48
N ASN A 117 -0.62 -1.36 -0.07
CA ASN A 117 -1.41 -0.45 0.77
C ASN A 117 -0.75 -0.16 2.13
N GLU A 118 -0.16 -1.18 2.76
CA GLU A 118 0.58 -1.00 4.00
C GLU A 118 1.85 -0.15 3.79
N GLN A 119 2.59 -0.39 2.71
CA GLN A 119 3.73 0.45 2.32
C GLN A 119 3.32 1.92 2.17
N ILE A 120 2.21 2.20 1.46
CA ILE A 120 1.67 3.56 1.31
C ILE A 120 1.33 4.15 2.69
N ARG A 121 0.69 3.39 3.57
CA ARG A 121 0.35 3.85 4.92
C ARG A 121 1.57 4.28 5.73
N GLU A 122 2.60 3.44 5.77
CA GLU A 122 3.84 3.75 6.51
C GLU A 122 4.56 4.97 5.93
N SER A 123 4.55 5.11 4.60
CA SER A 123 5.16 6.27 3.95
C SER A 123 4.44 7.60 4.25
N VAL A 124 3.12 7.57 4.44
CA VAL A 124 2.33 8.73 4.88
C VAL A 124 2.68 9.10 6.32
N VAL A 125 2.92 8.11 7.19
CA VAL A 125 3.40 8.36 8.56
C VAL A 125 4.71 9.13 8.53
N VAL A 126 5.67 8.71 7.69
CA VAL A 126 6.94 9.43 7.49
C VAL A 126 6.70 10.86 7.01
N ALA A 127 5.87 11.06 5.99
CA ALA A 127 5.53 12.39 5.48
C ALA A 127 4.96 13.31 6.58
N ASN A 128 4.08 12.77 7.44
CA ASN A 128 3.52 13.51 8.55
C ASN A 128 4.56 13.89 9.61
N LEU A 129 5.49 12.98 9.95
CA LEU A 129 6.58 13.27 10.88
C LEU A 129 7.55 14.33 10.30
N MET A 130 7.84 14.26 9.00
CA MET A 130 8.68 15.24 8.31
C MET A 130 8.04 16.64 8.30
N LYS A 131 6.71 16.73 8.17
CA LYS A 131 5.97 18.00 8.27
C LYS A 131 6.16 18.67 9.63
N ASP A 132 6.20 17.88 10.70
CA ASP A 132 6.32 18.37 12.08
C ASP A 132 7.79 18.66 12.49
N ASN A 133 8.76 18.55 11.56
CA ASN A 133 10.21 18.65 11.80
C ASN A 133 10.74 17.66 12.86
N ASP A 134 10.04 16.55 13.09
CA ASP A 134 10.43 15.55 14.08
C ASP A 134 11.36 14.51 13.44
N ASN A 135 12.67 14.74 13.59
CA ASN A 135 13.73 13.95 12.95
C ASN A 135 14.37 12.98 13.96
N SER A 136 13.56 12.04 14.45
CA SER A 136 14.00 11.03 15.42
C SER A 136 14.47 9.73 14.74
N ASP A 137 15.28 8.93 15.44
CA ASP A 137 15.74 7.59 14.98
C ASP A 137 14.57 6.68 14.54
N TYR A 138 13.35 6.95 15.02
CA TYR A 138 12.11 6.28 14.65
C TYR A 138 11.74 6.43 13.16
N VAL A 139 12.09 7.55 12.52
CA VAL A 139 11.82 7.76 11.08
C VAL A 139 12.62 6.77 10.23
N ASN A 140 13.88 6.51 10.59
CA ASN A 140 14.73 5.55 9.88
C ASN A 140 14.24 4.10 10.03
N GLU A 141 13.65 3.77 11.19
CA GLU A 141 13.01 2.46 11.41
C GLU A 141 11.80 2.28 10.49
N ILE A 142 10.93 3.29 10.39
CA ILE A 142 9.77 3.24 9.48
C ILE A 142 10.21 3.17 8.01
N ILE A 143 11.24 3.93 7.61
CA ILE A 143 11.81 3.86 6.25
C ILE A 143 12.33 2.44 5.96
N SER A 144 13.03 1.82 6.91
CA SER A 144 13.50 0.44 6.75
C SER A 144 12.33 -0.54 6.56
N LYS A 145 11.27 -0.40 7.37
CA LYS A 145 10.03 -1.17 7.22
C LYS A 145 9.38 -0.99 5.84
N ILE A 146 9.36 0.23 5.30
CA ILE A 146 8.84 0.51 3.96
C ILE A 146 9.60 -0.28 2.88
N HIS A 147 10.93 -0.39 3.00
CA HIS A 147 11.73 -1.17 2.07
C HIS A 147 11.51 -2.69 2.23
N GLU A 148 11.32 -3.18 3.46
CA GLU A 148 10.96 -4.58 3.71
C GLU A 148 9.60 -4.94 3.09
N LEU A 149 8.59 -4.09 3.28
CA LEU A 149 7.27 -4.25 2.66
C LEU A 149 7.35 -4.29 1.14
N ARG A 150 8.22 -3.47 0.53
CA ARG A 150 8.45 -3.51 -0.92
C ARG A 150 9.05 -4.84 -1.37
N ALA A 151 10.02 -5.38 -0.64
CA ALA A 151 10.60 -6.68 -0.96
C ALA A 151 9.57 -7.81 -0.83
N GLU A 152 8.73 -7.75 0.21
CA GLU A 152 7.62 -8.68 0.42
C GLU A 152 6.58 -8.60 -0.70
N LEU A 153 6.19 -7.39 -1.11
CA LEU A 153 5.30 -7.15 -2.26
C LEU A 153 5.80 -7.89 -3.51
N LEU A 154 7.07 -7.69 -3.89
CA LEU A 154 7.65 -8.30 -5.08
C LEU A 154 7.71 -9.83 -4.97
N THR A 155 8.02 -10.34 -3.76
CA THR A 155 8.04 -11.78 -3.48
C THR A 155 6.64 -12.40 -3.63
N LEU A 156 5.60 -11.71 -3.18
CA LEU A 156 4.21 -12.17 -3.30
C LEU A 156 3.73 -12.12 -4.76
N ILE A 157 4.11 -11.10 -5.53
CA ILE A 157 3.83 -11.02 -6.97
C ILE A 157 4.45 -12.22 -7.69
N GLU A 158 5.74 -12.49 -7.47
CA GLU A 158 6.43 -13.64 -8.06
C GLU A 158 5.75 -14.96 -7.67
N LYS A 159 5.43 -15.12 -6.38
CA LYS A 159 4.72 -16.29 -5.87
C LYS A 159 3.36 -16.47 -6.54
N SER A 160 2.60 -15.39 -6.73
CA SER A 160 1.32 -15.43 -7.42
C SER A 160 1.48 -15.90 -8.87
N ASN A 161 2.51 -15.41 -9.57
CA ASN A 161 2.81 -15.80 -10.95
C ASN A 161 3.18 -17.29 -11.04
N ASN A 162 3.90 -17.83 -10.07
CA ASN A 162 4.23 -19.25 -9.98
C ASN A 162 3.04 -20.15 -9.60
N LEU A 163 1.92 -19.58 -9.12
CA LEU A 163 0.70 -20.29 -8.75
C LEU A 163 -0.38 -20.25 -9.84
N ARG A 164 -0.06 -19.68 -11.00
CA ARG A 164 -0.95 -19.70 -12.17
C ARG A 164 -1.10 -21.15 -12.68
N PRO A 165 -2.28 -21.54 -13.20
CA PRO A 165 -2.52 -22.88 -13.78
C PRO A 165 -1.60 -23.25 -14.95
#